data_AF-A0A2N3XWE2-F1
#
_entry.id   AF-A0A2N3XWE2-F1
#
_cell.length_a   1.000
_cell.length_b   1.000
_cell.length_c   1.000
_cell.angle_alpha   90.00
_cell.angle_beta   90.00
_cell.angle_gamma   90.00
#
_symmetry.space_group_name_H-M   'P 1'
#
loop_
_entity.id
_entity.type
_entity.pdbx_description
1 polymer ?
#
loop_
_entity_poly.entity_id
_entity_poly.type
_entity_poly.pdbx_seq_one_letter_code
_entity_poly.pdbx_strand_id
1 'polypeptide(L)'
;MRDPDLQAVEMERQTRRTLIGLWFFLSLGLVFTTAGVQKFLAGDATRTDPLWWAAWTVEPMFAGLLIVILNFEAVILSYGLDPDHEWWYRLKKVLLASTLAMNVIPQITPLLRGRWQEFNLGSAAVHAIIRVIVYGIAEVIPVIQAKRREIMLLIYETADHADDTEEPEPVPAPVMPAIRRAPRLPAPILQKVKDARSQALANGREFTAADIQRVAKLSADIAEQVAAEFTTHNGHAFT
;
A
#
# COMPACT_ATOMS: atom_id res chain seq x y z
N MET A 1 -2.02 -8.53 -14.14
CA MET A 1 -1.62 -8.10 -12.78
C MET A 1 -1.53 -6.58 -12.80
N ARG A 2 -2.19 -5.88 -11.88
CA ARG A 2 -2.05 -4.41 -11.77
C ARG A 2 -0.69 -4.13 -11.12
N ASP A 3 0.08 -3.25 -11.73
CA ASP A 3 1.37 -2.76 -11.23
C ASP A 3 1.25 -2.37 -9.73
N PRO A 4 2.06 -2.96 -8.83
CA PRO A 4 2.02 -2.70 -7.39
C PRO A 4 2.23 -1.22 -7.06
N ASP A 5 3.02 -0.50 -7.86
CA ASP A 5 3.30 0.93 -7.65
C ASP A 5 2.05 1.79 -7.89
N LEU A 6 1.24 1.42 -8.89
CA LEU A 6 -0.03 2.11 -9.15
C LEU A 6 -1.02 1.93 -7.98
N GLN A 7 -1.06 0.73 -7.39
CA GLN A 7 -1.90 0.48 -6.22
C GLN A 7 -1.43 1.28 -5.00
N ALA A 8 -0.11 1.33 -4.76
CA ALA A 8 0.46 2.14 -3.68
C ALA A 8 0.12 3.63 -3.83
N VAL A 9 0.22 4.18 -5.03
CA VAL A 9 -0.10 5.59 -5.32
C VAL A 9 -1.60 5.87 -5.17
N GLU A 10 -2.48 4.98 -5.63
CA GLU A 10 -3.94 5.13 -5.45
C GLU A 10 -4.33 5.12 -3.97
N MET A 11 -3.79 4.17 -3.20
CA MET A 11 -4.00 4.10 -1.75
C MET A 11 -3.50 5.37 -1.05
N GLU A 12 -2.30 5.84 -1.40
CA GLU A 12 -1.75 7.08 -0.84
C GLU A 12 -2.64 8.30 -1.12
N ARG A 13 -3.12 8.45 -2.37
CA ARG A 13 -4.00 9.56 -2.74
C ARG A 13 -5.33 9.50 -1.98
N GLN A 14 -5.92 8.31 -1.84
CA GLN A 14 -7.15 8.12 -1.08
C GLN A 14 -6.95 8.46 0.39
N THR A 15 -5.90 7.92 1.03
CA THR A 15 -5.60 8.22 2.44
C THR A 15 -5.34 9.70 2.65
N ARG A 16 -4.57 10.36 1.77
CA ARG A 16 -4.32 11.80 1.88
C ARG A 16 -5.61 12.60 1.82
N ARG A 17 -6.53 12.26 0.92
CA ARG A 17 -7.86 12.92 0.84
C ARG A 17 -8.67 12.71 2.11
N THR A 18 -8.72 11.47 2.63
CA THR A 18 -9.43 11.16 3.88
C THR A 18 -8.84 11.94 5.06
N LEU A 19 -7.52 12.00 5.19
CA LEU A 19 -6.84 12.76 6.25
C LEU A 19 -7.13 14.25 6.15
N ILE A 20 -7.08 14.83 4.96
CA ILE A 20 -7.45 16.25 4.76
C ILE A 20 -8.89 16.50 5.21
N GLY A 21 -9.82 15.62 4.85
CA GLY A 21 -11.22 15.70 5.28
C GLY A 21 -11.37 15.63 6.81
N LEU A 22 -10.71 14.67 7.45
CA LEU A 22 -10.73 14.53 8.91
C LEU A 22 -10.16 15.77 9.61
N TRP A 23 -9.02 16.29 9.14
CA TRP A 23 -8.42 17.51 9.68
C TRP A 23 -9.31 18.74 9.47
N PHE A 24 -10.01 18.83 8.34
CA PHE A 24 -10.97 19.90 8.08
C PHE A 24 -12.13 19.87 9.08
N PHE A 25 -12.79 18.72 9.25
CA PHE A 25 -13.90 18.58 10.19
C PHE A 25 -13.47 18.73 11.66
N LEU A 26 -12.28 18.22 12.00
CA LEU A 26 -11.67 18.42 13.31
C LEU A 26 -11.48 19.92 13.59
N SER A 27 -10.89 20.64 12.65
CA SER A 27 -10.64 22.09 12.78
C SER A 27 -11.95 22.87 12.90
N LEU A 28 -12.95 22.52 12.08
CA LEU A 28 -14.26 23.18 12.11
C LEU A 28 -14.98 22.96 13.45
N GLY A 29 -14.99 21.72 13.95
CA GLY A 29 -15.55 21.40 15.26
C GLY A 29 -14.77 22.07 16.40
N LEU A 30 -13.44 22.20 16.27
CA LEU A 30 -12.61 22.91 17.24
C LEU A 30 -12.92 24.41 17.27
N VAL A 31 -13.10 25.07 16.12
CA VAL A 31 -13.50 26.49 16.07
C VAL A 31 -14.88 26.69 16.70
N PHE A 32 -15.86 25.86 16.36
CA PHE A 32 -17.21 25.95 16.92
C PHE A 32 -17.21 25.86 18.45
N THR A 33 -16.50 24.89 18.99
CA THR A 33 -16.42 24.67 20.44
C THR A 33 -15.57 25.72 21.15
N THR A 34 -14.48 26.17 20.53
CA THR A 34 -13.67 27.27 21.03
C THR A 34 -14.51 28.54 21.18
N ALA A 35 -15.43 28.83 20.25
CA ALA A 35 -16.31 29.99 20.38
C ALA A 35 -17.22 29.91 21.61
N GLY A 36 -17.74 28.72 21.94
CA GLY A 36 -18.55 28.49 23.14
C GLY A 36 -17.75 28.70 24.43
N VAL A 37 -16.56 28.12 24.49
CA VAL A 37 -15.59 28.30 25.58
C VAL A 37 -15.17 29.76 25.72
N GLN A 38 -14.87 30.42 24.61
CA GLN A 38 -14.41 31.79 24.58
C GLN A 38 -15.46 32.71 25.19
N LYS A 39 -16.72 32.55 24.78
CA LYS A 39 -17.84 33.31 25.37
C LYS A 39 -17.98 33.04 26.86
N PHE A 40 -17.81 31.80 27.29
CA PHE A 40 -17.91 31.43 28.71
C PHE A 40 -16.79 32.03 29.55
N LEU A 41 -15.54 31.94 29.10
CA LEU A 41 -14.37 32.44 29.83
C LEU A 41 -14.22 33.96 29.76
N ALA A 42 -14.58 34.58 28.64
CA ALA A 42 -14.53 36.02 28.48
C ALA A 42 -15.58 36.71 29.37
N GLY A 43 -16.75 36.08 29.60
CA GLY A 43 -17.81 36.67 30.41
C GLY A 43 -18.21 38.04 29.87
N ASP A 44 -18.05 39.08 30.69
CA ASP A 44 -18.34 40.47 30.34
C ASP A 44 -17.14 41.21 29.71
N ALA A 45 -16.01 40.54 29.49
CA ALA A 45 -14.83 41.13 28.88
C ALA A 45 -15.11 41.59 27.44
N THR A 46 -14.56 42.75 27.10
CA THR A 46 -14.71 43.39 25.81
C THR A 46 -13.53 43.09 24.89
N ARG A 47 -13.63 43.41 23.59
CA ARG A 47 -12.56 43.16 22.60
C ARG A 47 -11.25 43.90 22.89
N THR A 48 -11.28 44.93 23.73
CA THR A 48 -10.09 45.66 24.19
C THR A 48 -9.38 44.97 25.35
N ASP A 49 -10.05 44.05 26.03
CA ASP A 49 -9.47 43.34 27.17
C ASP A 49 -8.60 42.18 26.70
N PRO A 50 -7.36 42.04 27.20
CA PRO A 50 -6.49 40.91 26.85
C PRO A 50 -7.11 39.55 27.13
N LEU A 51 -7.98 39.45 28.15
CA LEU A 51 -8.70 38.23 28.51
C LEU A 51 -9.61 37.74 27.37
N TRP A 52 -10.26 38.64 26.63
CA TRP A 52 -11.15 38.27 25.53
C TRP A 52 -10.40 37.51 24.43
N TRP A 53 -9.16 37.93 24.16
CA TRP A 53 -8.26 37.27 23.22
C TRP A 53 -7.65 36.00 23.79
N ALA A 54 -7.20 36.00 25.05
CA ALA A 54 -6.62 34.82 25.69
C ALA A 54 -7.61 33.64 25.73
N ALA A 55 -8.90 33.92 25.93
CA ALA A 55 -9.96 32.92 25.95
C ALA A 55 -10.08 32.11 24.63
N TRP A 56 -9.68 32.68 23.49
CA TRP A 56 -9.62 31.95 22.20
C TRP A 56 -8.56 30.85 22.17
N THR A 57 -7.51 30.96 22.98
CA THR A 57 -6.38 30.01 22.95
C THR A 57 -6.54 28.82 23.89
N VAL A 58 -7.45 28.92 24.87
CA VAL A 58 -7.59 27.91 25.92
C VAL A 58 -8.02 26.57 25.31
N GLU A 59 -9.14 26.54 24.60
CA GLU A 59 -9.65 25.29 24.02
C GLU A 59 -8.67 24.65 23.00
N PRO A 60 -8.08 25.39 22.03
CA PRO A 60 -7.05 24.84 21.15
C PRO A 60 -5.83 24.30 21.88
N MET A 61 -5.42 24.89 23.01
CA MET A 61 -4.31 24.40 23.82
C MET A 61 -4.63 23.02 24.42
N PHE A 62 -5.79 22.86 25.04
CA PHE A 62 -6.21 21.58 25.60
C PHE A 62 -6.41 20.51 24.52
N ALA A 63 -7.08 20.86 23.42
CA ALA A 63 -7.28 19.94 22.30
C ALA A 63 -5.96 19.55 21.64
N GLY A 64 -5.05 20.51 21.43
CA GLY A 64 -3.72 20.27 20.87
C GLY A 64 -2.90 19.33 21.76
N LEU A 65 -2.87 19.56 23.08
CA LEU A 65 -2.18 18.68 24.02
C LEU A 65 -2.76 17.25 23.99
N LEU A 66 -4.08 17.14 23.93
CA LEU A 66 -4.76 15.84 23.81
C LEU A 66 -4.41 15.13 22.51
N ILE A 67 -4.42 15.83 21.37
CA ILE A 67 -4.01 15.29 20.06
C ILE A 67 -2.56 14.81 20.10
N VAL A 68 -1.65 15.57 20.72
CA VAL A 68 -0.24 15.19 20.85
C VAL A 68 -0.09 13.90 21.66
N ILE A 69 -0.81 13.78 22.77
CA ILE A 69 -0.83 12.57 23.61
C ILE A 69 -1.39 11.39 22.81
N LEU A 70 -2.54 11.56 22.14
CA LEU A 70 -3.15 10.51 21.32
C LEU A 70 -2.24 10.06 20.16
N ASN A 71 -1.53 11.00 19.54
CA ASN A 71 -0.58 10.69 18.48
C ASN A 71 0.58 9.85 19.01
N PHE A 72 1.17 10.27 20.12
CA PHE A 72 2.23 9.51 20.78
C PHE A 72 1.74 8.12 21.22
N GLU A 73 0.50 7.99 21.71
CA GLU A 73 -0.14 6.69 22.01
C GLU A 73 -0.10 5.76 20.80
N ALA A 74 -0.60 6.24 19.66
CA ALA A 74 -0.69 5.45 18.44
C ALA A 74 0.70 5.09 17.90
N VAL A 75 1.69 5.97 18.07
CA VAL A 75 3.08 5.66 17.72
C VAL A 75 3.62 4.54 18.61
N ILE A 76 3.47 4.63 19.93
CA ILE A 76 3.91 3.58 20.86
C ILE A 76 3.23 2.24 20.55
N LEU A 77 1.91 2.25 20.38
CA LEU A 77 1.12 1.07 20.05
C LEU A 77 1.55 0.44 18.72
N SER A 78 1.97 1.24 17.75
CA SER A 78 2.48 0.73 16.46
C SER A 78 3.82 -0.01 16.56
N TYR A 79 4.56 0.19 17.66
CA TYR A 79 5.75 -0.60 18.00
C TYR A 79 5.42 -1.84 18.84
N GLY A 80 4.13 -2.13 19.07
CA GLY A 80 3.68 -3.26 19.88
C GLY A 80 3.92 -3.08 21.38
N LEU A 81 4.20 -1.85 21.82
CA LEU A 81 4.37 -1.51 23.22
C LEU A 81 3.06 -0.92 23.74
N ASP A 82 2.65 -1.34 24.93
CA ASP A 82 1.55 -0.69 25.64
C ASP A 82 2.11 0.43 26.54
N PRO A 83 1.51 1.63 26.54
CA PRO A 83 1.85 2.68 27.49
C PRO A 83 1.35 2.32 28.89
N ASP A 84 2.05 1.43 29.58
CA ASP A 84 1.68 0.86 30.89
C ASP A 84 2.05 1.79 32.07
N HIS A 85 1.55 3.02 32.04
CA HIS A 85 1.78 3.97 33.13
C HIS A 85 0.51 4.76 33.48
N GLU A 86 0.07 4.71 34.74
CA GLU A 86 -1.22 5.29 35.15
C GLU A 86 -1.37 6.78 34.87
N TRP A 87 -0.27 7.56 34.95
CA TRP A 87 -0.30 9.00 34.66
C TRP A 87 -0.69 9.30 33.21
N TRP A 88 -0.43 8.38 32.29
CA TRP A 88 -0.84 8.48 30.89
C TRP A 88 -2.36 8.59 30.78
N TYR A 89 -3.05 7.57 31.30
CA TYR A 89 -4.50 7.49 31.26
C TYR A 89 -5.16 8.60 32.10
N ARG A 90 -4.54 8.97 33.23
CA ARG A 90 -5.02 10.09 34.06
C ARG A 90 -4.96 11.41 33.31
N LEU A 91 -3.84 11.72 32.64
CA LEU A 91 -3.69 12.98 31.90
C LEU A 91 -4.71 13.06 30.75
N LYS A 92 -4.87 11.99 29.97
CA LYS A 92 -5.89 11.88 28.91
C LYS A 92 -7.29 12.13 29.46
N LYS A 93 -7.66 11.46 30.57
CA LYS A 93 -8.96 11.63 31.23
C LYS A 93 -9.16 13.05 31.76
N VAL A 94 -8.14 13.66 32.35
CA VAL A 94 -8.22 15.04 32.86
C VAL A 94 -8.43 16.02 31.72
N LEU A 95 -7.66 15.94 30.63
CA LEU A 95 -7.82 16.82 29.46
C LEU A 95 -9.21 16.67 28.81
N LEU A 96 -9.67 15.43 28.66
CA LEU A 96 -11.02 15.12 28.18
C LEU A 96 -12.10 15.69 29.10
N ALA A 97 -11.99 15.45 30.39
CA ALA A 97 -12.95 15.94 31.37
C ALA A 97 -12.98 17.47 31.41
N SER A 98 -11.82 18.14 31.35
CA SER A 98 -11.71 19.59 31.35
C SER A 98 -12.36 20.21 30.10
N THR A 99 -12.04 19.70 28.91
CA THR A 99 -12.62 20.20 27.64
C THR A 99 -14.12 19.95 27.56
N LEU A 100 -14.58 18.76 27.99
CA LEU A 100 -16.00 18.44 28.04
C LEU A 100 -16.73 19.31 29.06
N ALA A 101 -16.19 19.45 30.27
CA ALA A 101 -16.76 20.28 31.33
C ALA A 101 -16.93 21.73 30.85
N MET A 102 -15.91 22.31 30.22
CA MET A 102 -15.95 23.69 29.76
C MET A 102 -17.01 23.94 28.66
N ASN A 103 -17.36 22.91 27.88
CA ASN A 103 -18.40 23.00 26.84
C ASN A 103 -19.81 22.64 27.37
N VAL A 104 -19.92 21.74 28.35
CA VAL A 104 -21.21 21.23 28.84
C VAL A 104 -21.71 21.99 30.07
N ILE A 105 -20.83 22.34 31.01
CA ILE A 105 -21.21 23.05 32.25
C ILE A 105 -22.02 24.32 31.95
N PRO A 106 -21.63 25.20 31.01
CA PRO A 106 -22.41 26.41 30.72
C PRO A 106 -23.85 26.10 30.30
N GLN A 107 -24.05 24.98 29.60
CA GLN A 107 -25.36 24.56 29.09
C GLN A 107 -26.25 23.96 30.18
N ILE A 108 -25.66 23.30 31.19
CA ILE A 108 -26.41 22.73 32.34
C ILE A 108 -26.48 23.67 33.54
N THR A 109 -25.76 24.79 33.52
CA THR A 109 -25.78 25.79 34.61
C THR A 109 -27.19 26.33 34.91
N PRO A 110 -28.07 26.62 33.92
CA PRO A 110 -29.45 27.03 34.20
C PRO A 110 -30.22 25.96 34.99
N LEU A 111 -30.02 24.68 34.66
CA LEU A 111 -30.61 23.54 35.34
C LEU A 111 -30.18 23.47 36.81
N LEU A 112 -28.87 23.57 37.06
CA LEU A 112 -28.28 23.55 38.40
C LEU A 112 -28.74 24.74 39.27
N ARG A 113 -29.08 25.87 38.65
CA ARG A 113 -29.61 27.07 39.32
C ARG A 113 -31.14 27.08 39.45
N GLY A 114 -31.81 25.98 39.11
CA GLY A 114 -33.28 25.87 39.20
C GLY A 114 -34.05 26.66 38.13
N ARG A 115 -33.38 27.14 37.07
CA ARG A 115 -33.97 27.90 35.97
C ARG A 115 -34.37 26.97 34.82
N TRP A 116 -35.34 26.11 35.08
CA TRP A 116 -35.80 25.07 34.16
C TRP A 116 -36.31 25.60 32.80
N GLN A 117 -36.84 26.83 32.77
CA GLN A 117 -37.35 27.46 31.55
C GLN A 117 -36.24 27.93 30.58
N GLU A 118 -35.04 28.23 31.09
CA GLU A 118 -33.88 28.64 30.28
C GLU A 118 -33.06 27.44 29.81
N PHE A 119 -33.33 26.24 30.35
CA PHE A 119 -32.58 25.04 30.01
C PHE A 119 -33.03 24.47 28.66
N ASN A 120 -32.10 24.44 27.71
CA ASN A 120 -32.30 23.79 26.42
C ASN A 120 -31.49 22.50 26.35
N LEU A 121 -32.17 21.36 26.58
CA LEU A 121 -31.57 20.03 26.51
C LEU A 121 -30.93 19.75 25.14
N GLY A 122 -31.55 20.23 24.05
CA GLY A 122 -31.02 20.09 22.71
C GLY A 122 -29.68 20.81 22.53
N SER A 123 -29.57 22.05 23.02
CA SER A 123 -28.31 22.80 23.00
C SER A 123 -27.22 22.09 23.80
N ALA A 124 -27.54 21.63 25.02
CA ALA A 124 -26.60 20.88 25.85
C ALA A 124 -26.12 19.59 25.18
N ALA A 125 -27.06 18.83 24.61
CA ALA A 125 -26.76 17.59 23.91
C ALA A 125 -25.89 17.82 22.67
N VAL A 126 -26.18 18.84 21.86
CA VAL A 126 -25.38 19.19 20.67
C VAL A 126 -23.94 19.53 21.05
N HIS A 127 -23.74 20.35 22.09
CA HIS A 127 -22.38 20.72 22.53
C HIS A 127 -21.60 19.50 23.07
N ALA A 128 -22.27 18.56 23.73
CA ALA A 128 -21.66 17.31 24.17
C ALA A 128 -21.32 16.38 22.98
N ILE A 129 -22.27 16.17 22.07
CA ILE A 129 -22.11 15.27 20.91
C ILE A 129 -20.99 15.77 19.99
N ILE A 130 -20.99 17.06 19.65
CA ILE A 130 -19.93 17.65 18.83
C ILE A 130 -18.56 17.43 19.49
N ARG A 131 -18.46 17.60 20.81
CA ARG A 131 -17.21 17.40 21.54
C ARG A 131 -16.73 15.95 21.46
N VAL A 132 -17.62 14.99 21.66
CA VAL A 132 -17.31 13.56 21.56
C VAL A 132 -16.88 13.19 20.15
N ILE A 133 -17.55 13.69 19.11
CA ILE A 133 -17.20 13.45 17.71
C ILE A 133 -15.82 14.02 17.37
N VAL A 134 -15.56 15.28 17.75
CA VAL A 134 -14.26 15.94 17.50
C VAL A 134 -13.13 15.15 18.15
N TYR A 135 -13.34 14.70 19.39
CA TYR A 135 -12.38 13.85 20.08
C TYR A 135 -12.20 12.49 19.38
N GLY A 136 -13.29 11.83 19.00
CA GLY A 136 -13.23 10.56 18.28
C GLY A 136 -12.46 10.69 16.96
N ILE A 137 -12.66 11.78 16.22
CA ILE A 137 -11.90 12.07 15.01
C ILE A 137 -10.40 12.24 15.32
N ALA A 138 -10.06 12.99 16.38
CA ALA A 138 -8.67 13.18 16.81
C ALA A 138 -7.98 11.86 17.19
N GLU A 139 -8.70 10.90 17.78
CA GLU A 139 -8.18 9.58 18.14
C GLU A 139 -8.04 8.65 16.93
N VAL A 140 -8.90 8.78 15.93
CA VAL A 140 -8.87 7.95 14.72
C VAL A 140 -7.74 8.35 13.76
N ILE A 141 -7.38 9.63 13.67
CA ILE A 141 -6.35 10.10 12.72
C ILE A 141 -5.00 9.37 12.91
N PRO A 142 -4.42 9.27 14.12
CA PRO A 142 -3.17 8.55 14.34
C PRO A 142 -3.28 7.05 14.09
N VAL A 143 -4.43 6.44 14.42
CA VAL A 143 -4.69 5.01 14.20
C VAL A 143 -4.67 4.67 12.71
N ILE A 144 -5.30 5.50 11.87
CA ILE A 144 -5.26 5.34 10.41
C ILE A 144 -3.81 5.43 9.89
N GLN A 145 -3.01 6.35 10.42
CA GLN A 145 -1.60 6.50 10.03
C GLN A 145 -0.76 5.28 10.42
N ALA A 146 -0.94 4.76 11.64
CA ALA A 146 -0.26 3.56 12.11
C ALA A 146 -0.60 2.34 11.25
N LYS A 147 -1.89 2.11 10.98
CA LYS A 147 -2.36 0.99 10.16
C LYS A 147 -1.89 1.06 8.71
N ARG A 148 -1.80 2.26 8.13
CA ARG A 148 -1.19 2.44 6.80
C ARG A 148 0.26 1.96 6.78
N ARG A 149 1.05 2.31 7.80
CA ARG A 149 2.46 1.89 7.88
C ARG A 149 2.58 0.37 7.97
N GLU A 150 1.76 -0.29 8.78
CA GLU A 150 1.70 -1.76 8.84
C GLU A 150 1.36 -2.38 7.48
N ILE A 151 0.32 -1.87 6.80
CA ILE A 151 -0.08 -2.36 5.47
C ILE A 151 1.04 -2.17 4.44
N MET A 152 1.73 -1.03 4.46
CA MET A 152 2.84 -0.78 3.54
C MET A 152 4.00 -1.76 3.77
N LEU A 153 4.34 -2.05 5.03
CA LEU A 153 5.37 -3.04 5.37
C LEU A 153 4.98 -4.44 4.90
N LEU A 154 3.72 -4.85 5.08
CA LEU A 154 3.20 -6.13 4.59
C LEU A 154 3.25 -6.23 3.06
N ILE A 155 2.94 -5.14 2.33
CA ILE A 155 3.02 -5.10 0.86
C ILE A 155 4.47 -5.27 0.41
N TYR A 156 5.43 -4.59 1.05
CA TYR A 156 6.86 -4.74 0.74
C TYR A 156 7.37 -6.15 1.08
N GLU A 157 7.03 -6.70 2.24
CA GLU A 157 7.40 -8.08 2.61
C GLU A 157 6.83 -9.09 1.61
N THR A 158 5.58 -8.90 1.17
CA THR A 158 4.96 -9.76 0.15
C THR A 158 5.63 -9.59 -1.22
N ALA A 159 6.09 -8.39 -1.57
CA ALA A 159 6.80 -8.12 -2.82
C ALA A 159 8.22 -8.70 -2.81
N ASP A 160 8.96 -8.55 -1.71
CA ASP A 160 10.28 -9.15 -1.51
C ASP A 160 10.17 -10.69 -1.55
N HIS A 161 9.14 -11.26 -0.92
CA HIS A 161 8.87 -12.71 -1.00
C HIS A 161 8.34 -13.19 -2.36
N ALA A 162 7.80 -12.30 -3.20
CA ALA A 162 7.46 -12.64 -4.57
C ALA A 162 8.69 -12.67 -5.49
N ASP A 163 9.75 -11.95 -5.13
CA ASP A 163 11.08 -12.04 -5.76
C ASP A 163 11.90 -13.24 -5.22
N ASP A 164 11.73 -13.60 -3.93
CA ASP A 164 12.34 -14.78 -3.30
C ASP A 164 11.56 -16.10 -3.52
N THR A 165 10.29 -16.02 -3.94
CA THR A 165 9.64 -17.16 -4.58
C THR A 165 10.37 -17.30 -5.89
N GLU A 166 11.41 -18.14 -5.88
CA GLU A 166 12.05 -18.69 -7.07
C GLU A 166 10.97 -18.75 -8.15
N GLU A 167 11.07 -17.84 -9.13
CA GLU A 167 10.64 -18.15 -10.48
C GLU A 167 11.18 -19.56 -10.67
N PRO A 168 10.32 -20.60 -10.73
CA PRO A 168 10.78 -21.98 -10.62
C PRO A 168 11.91 -22.07 -11.62
N GLU A 169 13.14 -22.29 -11.11
CA GLU A 169 14.38 -22.28 -11.89
C GLU A 169 14.00 -22.93 -13.20
N PRO A 170 13.94 -22.17 -14.32
CA PRO A 170 13.04 -22.48 -15.43
C PRO A 170 13.25 -23.94 -15.72
N VAL A 171 12.27 -24.78 -15.30
CA VAL A 171 12.40 -26.24 -15.39
C VAL A 171 12.87 -26.42 -16.79
N PRO A 172 14.11 -26.90 -17.05
CA PRO A 172 14.76 -26.69 -18.33
C PRO A 172 13.74 -27.16 -19.34
N ALA A 173 13.10 -26.18 -20.01
CA ALA A 173 12.00 -26.48 -20.90
C ALA A 173 12.62 -27.51 -21.81
N PRO A 174 12.05 -28.72 -21.98
CA PRO A 174 12.71 -29.79 -22.72
C PRO A 174 13.24 -29.11 -23.95
N VAL A 175 14.57 -28.99 -24.04
CA VAL A 175 15.18 -27.97 -24.88
C VAL A 175 14.77 -28.40 -26.25
N MET A 176 13.69 -27.83 -26.76
CA MET A 176 13.32 -27.98 -28.14
C MET A 176 14.52 -27.35 -28.80
N PRO A 177 15.37 -28.16 -29.46
CA PRO A 177 16.63 -27.66 -29.96
C PRO A 177 16.25 -26.42 -30.75
N ALA A 178 16.73 -25.26 -30.30
CA ALA A 178 16.49 -24.02 -31.00
C ALA A 178 16.84 -24.34 -32.44
N ILE A 179 15.85 -24.23 -33.35
CA ILE A 179 16.05 -24.49 -34.77
C ILE A 179 17.01 -23.39 -35.23
N ARG A 180 18.31 -23.63 -35.03
CA ARG A 180 19.38 -22.83 -35.60
C ARG A 180 19.20 -23.05 -37.08
N ARG A 181 18.74 -22.01 -37.78
CA ARG A 181 18.58 -22.03 -39.24
C ARG A 181 19.83 -22.66 -39.81
N ALA A 182 19.65 -23.85 -40.38
CA ALA A 182 20.78 -24.66 -40.77
C ALA A 182 21.58 -23.88 -41.84
N PRO A 183 22.92 -23.83 -41.74
CA PRO A 183 23.74 -23.13 -42.72
C PRO A 183 23.42 -23.64 -44.13
N ARG A 184 23.26 -22.73 -45.10
CA ARG A 184 23.04 -23.11 -46.51
C ARG A 184 24.20 -23.97 -46.98
N LEU A 185 23.96 -25.26 -47.24
CA LEU A 185 25.00 -26.13 -47.79
C LEU A 185 25.24 -25.76 -49.25
N PRO A 186 26.50 -25.72 -49.72
CA PRO A 186 26.81 -25.60 -51.13
C PRO A 186 26.12 -26.71 -51.94
N ALA A 187 25.52 -26.36 -53.09
CA ALA A 187 24.82 -27.30 -53.99
C ALA A 187 25.55 -28.64 -54.27
N PRO A 188 26.88 -28.68 -54.50
CA PRO A 188 27.56 -29.96 -54.76
C PRO A 188 27.63 -30.88 -53.53
N ILE A 189 27.54 -30.35 -52.30
CA ILE A 189 27.52 -31.14 -51.07
C ILE A 189 26.11 -31.68 -50.81
N LEU A 190 25.09 -30.85 -51.06
CA LEU A 190 23.69 -31.24 -50.92
C LEU A 190 23.33 -32.42 -51.85
N GLN A 191 23.83 -32.42 -53.09
CA GLN A 191 23.57 -33.50 -54.02
C GLN A 191 24.18 -34.83 -53.52
N LYS A 192 25.43 -34.80 -53.07
CA LYS A 192 26.09 -36.00 -52.53
C LYS A 192 25.38 -36.55 -51.29
N VAL A 193 24.83 -35.68 -50.44
CA VAL A 193 24.04 -36.07 -49.26
C VAL A 193 22.71 -36.71 -49.67
N LYS A 194 22.04 -36.19 -50.70
CA LYS A 194 20.81 -36.80 -51.26
C LYS A 194 21.06 -38.18 -51.87
N ASP A 195 22.18 -38.34 -52.57
CA ASP A 195 22.56 -39.62 -53.16
C ASP A 195 22.87 -40.66 -52.07
N ALA A 196 23.58 -40.26 -51.01
CA ALA A 196 23.88 -41.12 -49.87
C ALA A 196 22.62 -41.55 -49.11
N ARG A 197 21.63 -40.65 -48.97
CA ARG A 197 20.32 -40.99 -48.37
C ARG A 197 19.57 -42.02 -49.22
N SER A 198 19.54 -41.82 -50.53
CA SER A 198 18.88 -42.75 -51.47
C SER A 198 19.51 -44.14 -51.41
N GLN A 199 20.84 -44.22 -51.30
CA GLN A 199 21.56 -45.48 -51.13
C GLN A 199 21.29 -46.14 -49.77
N ALA A 200 21.20 -45.37 -48.69
CA ALA A 200 20.88 -45.94 -47.37
C ALA A 200 19.46 -46.54 -47.35
N LEU A 201 18.47 -45.82 -47.90
CA LEU A 201 17.10 -46.31 -48.01
C LEU A 201 16.98 -47.53 -48.92
N ALA A 202 17.68 -47.55 -50.06
CA ALA A 202 17.70 -48.70 -50.97
C ALA A 202 18.24 -49.97 -50.29
N ASN A 203 19.13 -49.81 -49.32
CA ASN A 203 19.70 -50.89 -48.51
C ASN A 203 18.84 -51.22 -47.26
N GLY A 204 17.64 -50.64 -47.12
CA GLY A 204 16.74 -50.86 -45.98
C GLY A 204 17.28 -50.34 -44.65
N ARG A 205 18.27 -49.43 -44.67
CA ARG A 205 18.93 -48.88 -43.49
C ARG A 205 18.52 -47.42 -43.29
N GLU A 206 18.40 -47.02 -42.03
CA GLU A 206 18.17 -45.62 -41.68
C GLU A 206 19.36 -44.72 -42.05
N PHE A 207 19.05 -43.51 -42.48
CA PHE A 207 20.03 -42.51 -42.85
C PHE A 207 20.54 -41.79 -41.59
N THR A 208 21.86 -41.79 -41.38
CA THR A 208 22.47 -41.34 -40.13
C THR A 208 23.53 -40.26 -40.34
N ALA A 209 23.90 -39.55 -39.27
CA ALA A 209 24.98 -38.55 -39.27
C ALA A 209 26.32 -39.11 -39.80
N ALA A 210 26.59 -40.40 -39.55
CA ALA A 210 27.79 -41.07 -40.04
C ALA A 210 27.86 -41.14 -41.58
N ASP A 211 26.71 -41.22 -42.26
CA ASP A 211 26.64 -41.23 -43.72
C ASP A 211 26.95 -39.85 -44.31
N ILE A 212 26.56 -38.78 -43.60
CA ILE A 212 26.86 -37.39 -44.00
C ILE A 212 28.34 -37.08 -43.78
N GLN A 213 28.91 -37.51 -42.65
CA GLN A 213 30.34 -37.30 -42.38
C GLN A 213 31.24 -37.99 -43.42
N ARG A 214 30.86 -39.20 -43.85
CA ARG A 214 31.60 -39.98 -44.86
C ARG A 214 31.67 -39.27 -46.20
N VAL A 215 30.66 -38.48 -46.54
CA VAL A 215 30.47 -37.90 -47.88
C VAL A 215 30.84 -36.41 -47.93
N ALA A 216 30.66 -35.68 -46.84
CA ALA A 216 30.80 -34.22 -46.80
C ALA A 216 31.90 -33.69 -45.86
N LYS A 217 32.63 -34.56 -45.12
CA LYS A 217 33.66 -34.17 -44.11
C LYS A 217 33.20 -33.03 -43.19
N LEU A 218 31.91 -33.04 -42.82
CA LEU A 218 31.32 -32.06 -41.90
C LEU A 218 31.62 -32.45 -40.45
N SER A 219 31.66 -31.47 -39.55
CA SER A 219 31.75 -31.72 -38.11
C SER A 219 30.54 -32.53 -37.62
N ALA A 220 30.71 -33.27 -36.51
CA ALA A 220 29.66 -34.12 -35.94
C ALA A 220 28.36 -33.36 -35.69
N ASP A 221 28.46 -32.19 -35.07
CA ASP A 221 27.30 -31.34 -34.76
C ASP A 221 26.51 -30.92 -36.00
N ILE A 222 27.20 -30.62 -37.11
CA ILE A 222 26.55 -30.22 -38.37
C ILE A 222 25.96 -31.44 -39.08
N ALA A 223 26.66 -32.58 -39.06
CA ALA A 223 26.17 -33.81 -39.68
C ALA A 223 24.92 -34.35 -39.00
N GLU A 224 24.82 -34.23 -37.67
CA GLU A 224 23.65 -34.66 -36.91
C GLU A 224 22.43 -33.77 -37.19
N GLN A 225 22.62 -32.45 -37.27
CA GLN A 225 21.57 -31.51 -37.66
C GLN A 225 21.05 -31.76 -39.08
N VAL A 226 21.96 -32.02 -40.03
CA VAL A 226 21.57 -32.31 -41.41
C VAL A 226 20.86 -33.67 -41.51
N ALA A 227 21.29 -34.69 -40.76
CA ALA A 227 20.59 -35.99 -40.72
C ALA A 227 19.17 -35.84 -40.17
N ALA A 228 19.01 -35.13 -39.05
CA ALA A 228 17.71 -34.87 -38.43
C ALA A 228 16.76 -34.15 -39.40
N GLU A 229 17.25 -33.11 -40.09
CA GLU A 229 16.44 -32.33 -41.02
C GLU A 229 16.05 -33.13 -42.29
N PHE A 230 16.90 -34.03 -42.76
CA PHE A 230 16.53 -34.94 -43.86
C PHE A 230 15.51 -35.99 -43.43
N THR A 231 15.51 -36.41 -42.17
CA THR A 231 14.51 -37.33 -41.59
C THR A 231 13.15 -36.65 -41.42
N THR A 232 13.12 -35.36 -41.05
CA THR A 232 11.87 -34.62 -40.80
C THR A 232 11.30 -33.92 -42.03
N HIS A 233 12.13 -33.31 -42.89
CA HIS A 233 11.68 -32.39 -43.96
C HIS A 233 12.24 -32.71 -45.36
N ASN A 234 12.78 -33.90 -45.57
CA ASN A 234 13.32 -34.37 -46.87
C ASN A 234 14.41 -33.48 -47.51
N GLY A 235 14.98 -32.53 -46.76
CA GLY A 235 16.06 -31.65 -47.22
C GLY A 235 15.64 -30.43 -48.05
N HIS A 236 14.35 -30.05 -48.05
CA HIS A 236 13.89 -28.83 -48.73
C HIS A 236 14.41 -27.53 -48.10
N ALA A 237 14.80 -27.56 -46.83
CA ALA A 237 15.34 -26.41 -46.11
C ALA A 237 16.76 -25.99 -46.56
N PHE A 238 17.44 -26.81 -47.36
CA PHE A 238 18.83 -26.57 -47.80
C PHE A 238 18.98 -26.15 -49.27
N THR A 239 17.87 -26.06 -50.01
CA THR A 239 17.81 -25.60 -51.41
C THR A 239 17.69 -24.09 -51.53
#